data_AF-D7BLC6-F1
#
_entry.id   AF-D7BLC6-F1
#
_cell.length_a   1.000
_cell.length_b   1.000
_cell.length_c   1.000
_cell.angle_alpha   90.00
_cell.angle_beta   90.00
_cell.angle_gamma   90.00
#
_symmetry.space_group_name_H-M   'P 1'
#
loop_
_entity.id
_entity.type
_entity.pdbx_description
1 polymer ?
#
loop_
_entity_poly.entity_id
_entity_poly.type
_entity_poly.pdbx_seq_one_letter_code
_entity_poly.pdbx_strand_id
1 'polypeptide(L)'
;MNKPQHPLSRAAHRTLPATTPETAGLLDCDYFTTGRCHSCTDITVPYPEQVAKKVARARELIPARVWEEPFISEIEGYRNKVKLVVTGTANQPKLGILGAGGGVDLRDCPLPSTGIRGAIPSIARFITACGLDPYSPATDHGTLKYVIITESFDGELMVRFVARRRGVQGILFKRRAELLREVPNIRVVSLNVQPERKAIIEGEEEILITDHGVLPMRLGGELTLNVRPQSFFQTQTECAAHLYTTAAEWLENVDSAWDLYCGVGGFAMALAQLGNASKVIGVEVSEQAVEAARVAARDLPGVAFVAADVSEWIAEQGEERPGAVVVNPPRRGISPELCAWLNESGPDYVLYSSCNAETLARDVAAMPAYRVERAQVVDMFPHTKHFETLVLLKR
;
A
#
# COMPACT_ATOMS: atom_id res chain seq x y z
N MET A 1 6.15 38.29 -20.65
CA MET A 1 6.08 36.85 -20.97
C MET A 1 5.62 36.14 -19.71
N ASN A 2 4.32 35.86 -19.64
CA ASN A 2 3.64 35.36 -18.44
C ASN A 2 3.99 33.89 -18.20
N LYS A 3 4.51 33.57 -17.02
CA LYS A 3 4.48 32.21 -16.47
C LYS A 3 3.02 31.84 -16.17
N PRO A 4 2.53 30.65 -16.53
CA PRO A 4 1.25 30.18 -16.03
C PRO A 4 1.39 29.82 -14.55
N GLN A 5 0.70 30.56 -13.70
CA GLN A 5 0.37 30.14 -12.34
C GLN A 5 -0.74 29.08 -12.46
N HIS A 6 -0.40 27.81 -12.25
CA HIS A 6 -1.41 26.79 -11.95
C HIS A 6 -1.61 26.77 -10.43
N PRO A 7 -2.82 27.07 -9.91
CA PRO A 7 -3.09 26.88 -8.50
C PRO A 7 -3.25 25.37 -8.25
N LEU A 8 -2.49 24.88 -7.27
CA LEU A 8 -2.74 23.63 -6.56
C LEU A 8 -4.22 23.58 -6.20
N SER A 9 -4.98 22.73 -6.91
CA SER A 9 -6.32 22.40 -6.48
C SER A 9 -6.16 21.61 -5.19
N ARG A 10 -6.41 22.29 -4.05
CA ARG A 10 -6.71 21.66 -2.76
C ARG A 10 -7.44 20.35 -3.04
N ALA A 11 -6.89 19.22 -2.63
CA ALA A 11 -7.66 17.99 -2.52
C ALA A 11 -8.88 18.37 -1.69
N ALA A 12 -10.06 18.43 -2.31
CA ALA A 12 -11.25 18.93 -1.65
C ALA A 12 -11.49 18.04 -0.44
N HIS A 13 -11.42 18.61 0.76
CA HIS A 13 -11.92 17.98 1.97
C HIS A 13 -13.34 17.49 1.67
N ARG A 14 -13.52 16.18 1.47
CA ARG A 14 -14.86 15.61 1.31
C ARG A 14 -15.51 15.65 2.68
N THR A 15 -16.35 16.66 2.88
CA THR A 15 -17.27 16.73 4.01
C THR A 15 -18.44 15.80 3.71
N LEU A 16 -18.83 14.98 4.70
CA LEU A 16 -19.94 14.03 4.57
C LEU A 16 -21.24 14.77 4.18
N PRO A 17 -21.97 14.34 3.15
CA PRO A 17 -23.29 14.89 2.88
C PRO A 17 -24.25 14.53 4.02
N ALA A 18 -24.99 15.52 4.50
CA ALA A 18 -26.02 15.34 5.52
C ALA A 18 -27.15 14.46 4.96
N THR A 19 -27.17 13.18 5.33
CA THR A 19 -28.29 12.26 5.11
C THR A 19 -28.62 11.56 6.43
N THR A 20 -29.87 11.12 6.55
CA THR A 20 -30.51 10.66 7.79
C THR A 20 -29.71 9.61 8.58
N PRO A 21 -29.77 9.61 9.94
CA PRO A 21 -28.71 9.06 10.80
C PRO A 21 -28.55 7.54 10.82
N GLU A 22 -29.53 6.75 10.35
CA GLU A 22 -29.58 5.31 10.65
C GLU A 22 -29.01 4.39 9.56
N THR A 23 -28.71 4.89 8.34
CA THR A 23 -28.16 4.07 7.25
C THR A 23 -27.06 4.74 6.42
N ALA A 24 -26.63 5.95 6.78
CA ALA A 24 -25.59 6.67 6.05
C ALA A 24 -24.23 5.93 6.15
N GLY A 25 -23.75 5.41 5.01
CA GLY A 25 -22.42 4.83 4.89
C GLY A 25 -22.30 3.36 5.28
N LEU A 26 -23.37 2.56 5.21
CA LEU A 26 -23.24 1.10 5.23
C LEU A 26 -22.87 0.57 3.84
N LEU A 27 -22.05 -0.48 3.82
CA LEU A 27 -21.66 -1.19 2.60
C LEU A 27 -22.64 -2.34 2.32
N ASP A 28 -23.25 -2.36 1.13
CA ASP A 28 -24.04 -3.50 0.68
C ASP A 28 -23.10 -4.61 0.16
N CYS A 29 -23.14 -5.77 0.81
CA CYS A 29 -22.26 -6.89 0.49
C CYS A 29 -22.97 -8.23 0.73
N ASP A 30 -23.41 -8.85 -0.36
CA ASP A 30 -24.08 -10.16 -0.32
C ASP A 30 -23.24 -11.25 0.36
N TYR A 31 -21.91 -11.20 0.21
CA TYR A 31 -21.03 -12.17 0.87
C TYR A 31 -21.08 -12.08 2.40
N PHE A 32 -21.25 -10.88 2.95
CA PHE A 32 -21.37 -10.71 4.38
C PHE A 32 -22.77 -11.10 4.86
N THR A 33 -23.82 -10.63 4.18
CA THR A 33 -25.21 -10.91 4.58
C THR A 33 -25.54 -12.40 4.52
N THR A 34 -24.94 -13.14 3.57
CA THR A 34 -25.08 -14.60 3.43
C THR A 34 -24.09 -15.40 4.29
N GLY A 35 -23.23 -14.74 5.09
CA GLY A 35 -22.26 -15.39 5.97
C GLY A 35 -21.12 -16.11 5.24
N ARG A 36 -20.85 -15.77 3.97
CA ARG A 36 -19.79 -16.37 3.15
C ARG A 36 -18.43 -15.69 3.37
N CYS A 37 -18.41 -14.42 3.79
CA CYS A 37 -17.19 -13.66 4.07
C CYS A 37 -17.36 -12.78 5.31
N HIS A 38 -16.36 -12.78 6.19
CA HIS A 38 -16.33 -11.96 7.41
C HIS A 38 -15.06 -11.07 7.50
N SER A 39 -14.41 -10.82 6.37
CA SER A 39 -13.17 -10.02 6.33
C SER A 39 -13.38 -8.56 6.73
N CYS A 40 -14.57 -8.01 6.47
CA CYS A 40 -14.96 -6.66 6.86
C CYS A 40 -15.59 -6.69 8.26
N THR A 41 -14.76 -6.59 9.31
CA THR A 41 -15.19 -6.79 10.71
C THR A 41 -16.18 -5.75 11.21
N ASP A 42 -16.19 -4.55 10.63
CA ASP A 42 -17.01 -3.42 11.07
C ASP A 42 -18.06 -3.03 10.01
N ILE A 43 -18.36 -3.90 9.04
CA ILE A 43 -19.28 -3.61 7.93
C ILE A 43 -20.72 -3.25 8.39
N THR A 44 -21.12 -3.70 9.58
CA THR A 44 -22.43 -3.39 10.18
C THR A 44 -22.45 -2.07 10.96
N VAL A 45 -21.30 -1.42 11.11
CA VAL A 45 -21.16 -0.12 11.78
C VAL A 45 -21.25 0.98 10.72
N PRO A 46 -22.12 2.00 10.86
CA PRO A 46 -22.16 3.13 9.93
C PRO A 46 -20.79 3.78 9.76
N TYR A 47 -20.39 4.09 8.52
CA TYR A 47 -19.04 4.55 8.22
C TYR A 47 -18.55 5.75 9.07
N PRO A 48 -19.37 6.81 9.31
CA PRO A 48 -18.95 7.91 10.18
C PRO A 48 -18.60 7.45 11.61
N GLU A 49 -19.31 6.45 12.13
CA GLU A 49 -19.03 5.86 13.45
C GLU A 49 -17.75 5.02 13.43
N GLN A 50 -17.45 4.32 12.33
CA GLN A 50 -16.17 3.62 12.16
C GLN A 50 -15.00 4.60 12.26
N VAL A 51 -15.08 5.73 11.54
CA VAL A 51 -14.04 6.77 11.56
C VAL A 51 -13.92 7.39 12.96
N ALA A 52 -15.05 7.70 13.61
CA ALA A 52 -15.05 8.23 14.98
C ALA A 52 -14.37 7.28 15.98
N LYS A 53 -14.61 5.97 15.87
CA LYS A 53 -13.95 4.94 16.70
C LYS A 53 -12.45 4.90 16.46
N LYS A 54 -12.00 4.98 15.20
CA LYS A 54 -10.57 5.03 14.84
C LYS A 54 -9.88 6.28 15.41
N VAL A 55 -10.50 7.44 15.27
CA VAL A 55 -10.01 8.71 15.82
C VAL A 55 -9.95 8.67 17.35
N ALA A 56 -11.00 8.17 18.01
CA ALA A 56 -11.01 8.03 19.47
C ALA A 56 -9.87 7.13 19.96
N ARG A 57 -9.65 5.99 19.28
CA ARG A 57 -8.54 5.08 19.60
C ARG A 57 -7.17 5.74 19.40
N ALA A 58 -6.97 6.47 18.31
CA ALA A 58 -5.72 7.17 18.05
C ALA A 58 -5.44 8.25 19.11
N ARG A 59 -6.48 9.02 19.50
CA ARG A 59 -6.40 10.07 20.54
C ARG A 59 -6.11 9.53 21.93
N GLU A 60 -6.59 8.34 22.25
CA GLU A 60 -6.28 7.66 23.52
C GLU A 60 -4.79 7.33 23.63
N LEU A 61 -4.17 6.95 22.51
CA LEU A 61 -2.79 6.45 22.47
C LEU A 61 -1.74 7.54 22.21
N ILE A 62 -2.08 8.56 21.42
CA ILE A 62 -1.13 9.55 20.90
C ILE A 62 -1.44 10.94 21.48
N PRO A 63 -0.59 11.50 22.35
CA PRO A 63 -0.83 12.79 23.00
C PRO A 63 -0.42 13.97 22.11
N ALA A 64 -1.07 14.11 20.94
CA ALA A 64 -0.79 15.20 20.01
C ALA A 64 -1.32 16.55 20.49
N ARG A 65 -0.52 17.60 20.30
CA ARG A 65 -0.93 18.99 20.56
C ARG A 65 -2.05 19.43 19.61
N VAL A 66 -1.92 19.09 18.33
CA VAL A 66 -2.93 19.37 17.30
C VAL A 66 -3.37 18.05 16.65
N TRP A 67 -4.67 17.84 16.58
CA TRP A 67 -5.26 16.77 15.78
C TRP A 67 -5.89 17.38 14.55
N GLU A 68 -5.36 17.05 13.37
CA GLU A 68 -5.98 17.41 12.11
C GLU A 68 -7.25 16.56 11.90
N GLU A 69 -8.16 17.06 11.06
CA GLU A 69 -9.36 16.32 10.66
C GLU A 69 -8.97 15.00 9.98
N PRO A 70 -9.68 13.89 10.25
CA PRO A 70 -9.35 12.60 9.65
C PRO A 70 -9.55 12.64 8.13
N PHE A 71 -8.65 12.00 7.40
CA PHE A 71 -8.86 11.77 5.97
C PHE A 71 -9.73 10.53 5.79
N ILE A 72 -10.92 10.71 5.22
CA ILE A 72 -11.90 9.65 4.98
C ILE A 72 -11.75 9.06 3.58
N SER A 73 -12.06 7.77 3.45
CA SER A 73 -12.01 7.01 2.21
C SER A 73 -13.38 6.84 1.56
N GLU A 74 -13.36 6.52 0.27
CA GLU A 74 -14.48 5.81 -0.37
C GLU A 74 -14.72 4.46 0.33
N ILE A 75 -15.98 4.11 0.52
CA ILE A 75 -16.36 2.87 1.23
C ILE A 75 -16.46 1.65 0.30
N GLU A 76 -16.42 1.88 -1.01
CA GLU A 76 -16.50 0.89 -2.09
C GLU A 76 -15.47 1.21 -3.18
N GLY A 77 -15.07 0.22 -3.95
CA GLY A 77 -14.25 0.45 -5.15
C GLY A 77 -12.87 1.03 -4.89
N TYR A 78 -12.41 1.04 -3.64
CA TYR A 78 -11.25 1.78 -3.21
C TYR A 78 -9.97 0.93 -3.26
N ARG A 79 -10.10 -0.39 -3.09
CA ARG A 79 -8.96 -1.27 -2.89
C ARG A 79 -8.25 -1.54 -4.22
N ASN A 80 -7.09 -0.92 -4.39
CA ASN A 80 -6.26 -1.01 -5.59
C ASN A 80 -5.43 -2.31 -5.69
N LYS A 81 -5.48 -3.18 -4.67
CA LYS A 81 -4.69 -4.42 -4.64
C LYS A 81 -5.44 -5.55 -3.93
N VAL A 82 -5.58 -6.67 -4.64
CA VAL A 82 -6.18 -7.90 -4.13
C VAL A 82 -5.20 -9.06 -4.23
N LYS A 83 -5.23 -9.95 -3.23
CA LYS A 83 -4.50 -11.22 -3.22
C LYS A 83 -5.55 -12.33 -3.13
N LEU A 84 -5.90 -12.92 -4.28
CA LEU A 84 -6.98 -13.88 -4.41
C LEU A 84 -6.42 -15.30 -4.34
N VAL A 85 -6.86 -16.09 -3.38
CA VAL A 85 -6.60 -17.53 -3.34
C VAL A 85 -7.34 -18.18 -4.52
N VAL A 86 -6.65 -19.03 -5.26
CA VAL A 86 -7.28 -19.83 -6.31
C VAL A 86 -7.73 -21.15 -5.72
N THR A 87 -9.03 -21.43 -5.82
CA THR A 87 -9.66 -22.67 -5.34
C THR A 87 -10.63 -23.21 -6.40
N GLY A 88 -11.38 -24.27 -6.09
CA GLY A 88 -12.30 -24.91 -7.05
C GLY A 88 -11.58 -25.91 -7.95
N THR A 89 -11.83 -25.85 -9.26
CA THR A 89 -11.20 -26.74 -10.26
C THR A 89 -10.67 -25.93 -11.44
N ALA A 90 -9.85 -26.51 -12.32
CA ALA A 90 -9.42 -25.83 -13.55
C ALA A 90 -10.63 -25.38 -14.41
N ASN A 91 -11.71 -26.16 -14.48
CA ASN A 91 -12.91 -25.82 -15.26
C ASN A 91 -13.82 -24.79 -14.59
N GLN A 92 -13.74 -24.66 -13.26
CA GLN A 92 -14.53 -23.74 -12.46
C GLN A 92 -13.65 -23.16 -11.33
N PRO A 93 -12.69 -22.29 -11.66
CA PRO A 93 -11.81 -21.69 -10.67
C PRO A 93 -12.60 -20.63 -9.88
N LYS A 94 -12.39 -20.64 -8.57
CA LYS A 94 -12.90 -19.61 -7.65
C LYS A 94 -11.74 -18.70 -7.26
N LEU A 95 -11.95 -17.40 -7.33
CA LEU A 95 -10.93 -16.39 -7.02
C LEU A 95 -11.40 -15.56 -5.83
N GLY A 96 -10.79 -15.78 -4.66
CA GLY A 96 -11.23 -15.09 -3.45
C GLY A 96 -10.43 -15.46 -2.21
N ILE A 97 -11.08 -16.00 -1.20
CA ILE A 97 -10.47 -16.35 0.10
C ILE A 97 -10.77 -17.79 0.50
N LEU A 98 -10.08 -18.26 1.54
CA LEU A 98 -10.47 -19.47 2.25
C LEU A 98 -11.48 -19.12 3.34
N GLY A 99 -12.64 -19.74 3.32
CA GLY A 99 -13.66 -19.71 4.37
C GLY A 99 -13.78 -21.06 5.08
N ALA A 100 -14.71 -21.16 6.04
CA ALA A 100 -14.92 -22.35 6.85
C ALA A 100 -15.25 -23.61 6.03
N GLY A 101 -15.96 -23.46 4.91
CA GLY A 101 -16.32 -24.53 3.97
C GLY A 101 -15.37 -24.69 2.77
N GLY A 102 -14.19 -24.08 2.80
CA GLY A 102 -13.24 -24.06 1.68
C GLY A 102 -13.29 -22.74 0.89
N GLY A 103 -13.05 -22.82 -0.42
CA GLY A 103 -12.90 -21.66 -1.29
C GLY A 103 -14.19 -20.83 -1.46
N VAL A 104 -14.10 -19.55 -1.10
CA VAL A 104 -15.14 -18.53 -1.31
C VAL A 104 -14.75 -17.69 -2.52
N ASP A 105 -15.57 -17.71 -3.55
CA ASP A 105 -15.37 -16.89 -4.76
C ASP A 105 -15.80 -15.45 -4.50
N LEU A 106 -14.90 -14.48 -4.60
CA LEU A 106 -15.12 -13.07 -4.25
C LEU A 106 -15.14 -12.15 -5.47
N ARG A 107 -15.56 -12.68 -6.62
CA ARG A 107 -15.65 -11.94 -7.88
C ARG A 107 -16.53 -10.70 -7.82
N ASP A 108 -17.57 -10.73 -6.99
CA ASP A 108 -18.53 -9.63 -6.85
C ASP A 108 -18.26 -8.79 -5.59
N CYS A 109 -17.08 -8.95 -4.97
CA CYS A 109 -16.72 -8.17 -3.79
C CYS A 109 -16.74 -6.68 -4.15
N PRO A 110 -17.39 -5.81 -3.36
CA PRO A 110 -17.52 -4.39 -3.70
C PRO A 110 -16.27 -3.56 -3.39
N LEU A 111 -15.33 -4.07 -2.59
CA LEU A 111 -14.13 -3.33 -2.17
C LEU A 111 -13.11 -3.06 -3.28
N PRO A 112 -12.76 -4.02 -4.16
CA PRO A 112 -11.76 -3.78 -5.19
C PRO A 112 -12.26 -2.73 -6.18
N SER A 113 -11.31 -1.96 -6.71
CA SER A 113 -11.55 -0.98 -7.77
C SER A 113 -12.26 -1.58 -8.98
N THR A 114 -12.92 -0.72 -9.75
CA THR A 114 -13.72 -1.12 -10.92
C THR A 114 -12.88 -1.88 -11.95
N GLY A 115 -11.63 -1.49 -12.19
CA GLY A 115 -10.73 -2.20 -13.10
C GLY A 115 -10.40 -3.60 -12.60
N ILE A 116 -10.10 -3.76 -11.31
CA ILE A 116 -9.90 -5.09 -10.69
C ILE A 116 -11.17 -5.93 -10.80
N ARG A 117 -12.34 -5.42 -10.39
CA ARG A 117 -13.61 -6.16 -10.44
C ARG A 117 -13.92 -6.61 -11.87
N GLY A 118 -13.71 -5.75 -12.87
CA GLY A 118 -13.88 -6.08 -14.28
C GLY A 118 -12.90 -7.14 -14.79
N ALA A 119 -11.68 -7.19 -14.26
CA ALA A 119 -10.64 -8.12 -14.70
C ALA A 119 -10.80 -9.54 -14.14
N ILE A 120 -11.32 -9.71 -12.91
CA ILE A 120 -11.36 -11.03 -12.25
C ILE A 120 -12.14 -12.08 -13.08
N PRO A 121 -13.35 -11.81 -13.63
CA PRO A 121 -14.04 -12.75 -14.51
C PRO A 121 -13.23 -13.23 -15.71
N SER A 122 -12.51 -12.30 -16.36
CA SER A 122 -11.66 -12.59 -17.52
C SER A 122 -10.45 -13.43 -17.12
N ILE A 123 -9.81 -13.10 -15.99
CA ILE A 123 -8.70 -13.89 -15.46
C ILE A 123 -9.16 -15.31 -15.09
N ALA A 124 -10.35 -15.48 -14.53
CA ALA A 124 -10.91 -16.80 -14.24
C ALA A 124 -11.10 -17.64 -15.51
N ARG A 125 -11.65 -17.06 -16.59
CA ARG A 125 -11.76 -17.75 -17.89
C ARG A 125 -10.39 -18.10 -18.48
N PHE A 126 -9.43 -17.18 -18.37
CA PHE A 126 -8.07 -17.42 -18.81
C PHE A 126 -7.40 -18.58 -18.06
N ILE A 127 -7.60 -18.68 -16.75
CA ILE A 127 -7.12 -19.81 -15.92
C ILE A 127 -7.71 -21.13 -16.43
N THR A 128 -9.02 -21.15 -16.69
CA THR A 128 -9.70 -22.33 -17.25
C THR A 128 -9.13 -22.73 -18.59
N ALA A 129 -8.98 -21.79 -19.51
CA ALA A 129 -8.48 -22.08 -20.83
C ALA A 129 -6.97 -22.48 -20.81
N CYS A 130 -6.23 -22.10 -19.76
CA CYS A 130 -4.86 -22.56 -19.52
C CYS A 130 -4.79 -23.96 -18.90
N GLY A 131 -5.90 -24.50 -18.39
CA GLY A 131 -5.93 -25.76 -17.64
C GLY A 131 -5.11 -25.70 -16.35
N LEU A 132 -5.05 -24.54 -15.68
CA LEU A 132 -4.26 -24.39 -14.46
C LEU A 132 -5.06 -24.85 -13.25
N ASP A 133 -4.68 -26.01 -12.71
CA ASP A 133 -5.32 -26.56 -11.51
C ASP A 133 -5.00 -25.73 -10.25
N PRO A 134 -6.03 -25.36 -9.47
CA PRO A 134 -5.85 -24.78 -8.15
C PRO A 134 -5.03 -25.68 -7.23
N TYR A 135 -4.08 -25.12 -6.50
CA TYR A 135 -3.26 -25.87 -5.55
C TYR A 135 -4.01 -26.13 -4.25
N SER A 136 -3.99 -27.39 -3.80
CA SER A 136 -4.52 -27.81 -2.51
C SER A 136 -3.37 -28.15 -1.55
N PRO A 137 -3.14 -27.36 -0.49
CA PRO A 137 -2.16 -27.71 0.53
C PRO A 137 -2.48 -29.01 1.26
N ALA A 138 -3.75 -29.44 1.31
CA ALA A 138 -4.16 -30.66 2.00
C ALA A 138 -3.73 -31.92 1.25
N THR A 139 -3.81 -31.90 -0.09
CA THR A 139 -3.52 -33.07 -0.94
C THR A 139 -2.20 -32.96 -1.71
N ASP A 140 -1.55 -31.80 -1.65
CA ASP A 140 -0.34 -31.45 -2.43
C ASP A 140 -0.50 -31.58 -3.96
N HIS A 141 -1.74 -31.49 -4.45
CA HIS A 141 -2.08 -31.49 -5.87
C HIS A 141 -2.40 -30.09 -6.40
N GLY A 142 -2.24 -29.90 -7.71
CA GLY A 142 -2.44 -28.61 -8.39
C GLY A 142 -1.17 -27.74 -8.46
N THR A 143 -1.28 -26.59 -9.12
CA THR A 143 -0.13 -25.71 -9.38
C THR A 143 -0.38 -24.25 -9.01
N LEU A 144 -1.56 -23.70 -9.30
CA LEU A 144 -1.85 -22.27 -9.15
C LEU A 144 -2.37 -21.98 -7.74
N LYS A 145 -1.66 -21.13 -6.99
CA LYS A 145 -1.96 -20.82 -5.57
C LYS A 145 -2.76 -19.52 -5.45
N TYR A 146 -2.29 -18.46 -6.09
CA TYR A 146 -2.88 -17.13 -5.98
C TYR A 146 -2.90 -16.41 -7.32
N VAL A 147 -3.81 -15.45 -7.44
CA VAL A 147 -3.73 -14.35 -8.40
C VAL A 147 -3.66 -13.07 -7.58
N ILE A 148 -2.63 -12.26 -7.82
CA ILE A 148 -2.48 -10.94 -7.21
C ILE A 148 -2.72 -9.91 -8.31
N ILE A 149 -3.65 -8.99 -8.09
CA ILE A 149 -3.97 -7.91 -9.03
C ILE A 149 -3.73 -6.59 -8.32
N THR A 150 -2.95 -5.72 -8.94
CA THR A 150 -2.77 -4.32 -8.53
C THR A 150 -3.25 -3.43 -9.67
N GLU A 151 -4.02 -2.39 -9.36
CA GLU A 151 -4.48 -1.36 -10.30
C GLU A 151 -3.78 -0.03 -10.00
N SER A 152 -3.31 0.63 -11.05
CA SER A 152 -2.80 1.99 -10.95
C SER A 152 -3.91 3.03 -10.90
N PHE A 153 -3.56 4.26 -10.54
CA PHE A 153 -4.50 5.38 -10.59
C PHE A 153 -5.12 5.56 -11.99
N ASP A 154 -4.35 5.27 -13.04
CA ASP A 154 -4.77 5.41 -14.44
C ASP A 154 -5.54 4.19 -14.97
N GLY A 155 -5.84 3.20 -14.11
CA GLY A 155 -6.56 1.98 -14.47
C GLY A 155 -5.72 0.92 -15.17
N GLU A 156 -4.39 1.06 -15.22
CA GLU A 156 -3.49 0.00 -15.70
C GLU A 156 -3.37 -1.11 -14.66
N LEU A 157 -3.24 -2.36 -15.09
CA LEU A 157 -3.18 -3.52 -14.20
C LEU A 157 -1.82 -4.21 -14.20
N MET A 158 -1.37 -4.61 -13.02
CA MET A 158 -0.37 -5.65 -12.82
C MET A 158 -1.07 -6.93 -12.35
N VAL A 159 -1.00 -7.99 -13.14
CA VAL A 159 -1.57 -9.31 -12.83
C VAL A 159 -0.44 -10.31 -12.60
N ARG A 160 -0.37 -10.85 -11.38
CA ARG A 160 0.68 -11.79 -10.98
C ARG A 160 0.06 -13.13 -10.65
N PHE A 161 0.49 -14.17 -11.35
CA PHE A 161 0.13 -15.55 -11.04
C PHE A 161 1.14 -16.10 -10.05
N VAL A 162 0.69 -16.66 -8.93
CA VAL A 162 1.57 -17.35 -8.00
C VAL A 162 1.37 -18.85 -8.16
N ALA A 163 2.42 -19.57 -8.54
CA ALA A 163 2.34 -21.02 -8.75
C ALA A 163 3.46 -21.78 -8.04
N ARG A 164 3.20 -23.06 -7.78
CA ARG A 164 4.17 -23.98 -7.16
C ARG A 164 5.39 -24.23 -8.04
N ARG A 165 5.22 -24.21 -9.36
CA ARG A 165 6.23 -24.67 -10.32
C ARG A 165 6.53 -23.62 -11.37
N ARG A 166 7.82 -23.42 -11.64
CA ARG A 166 8.33 -22.55 -12.70
C ARG A 166 7.78 -22.89 -14.10
N GLY A 167 7.52 -24.17 -14.37
CA GLY A 167 7.01 -24.63 -15.67
C GLY A 167 5.72 -23.96 -16.17
N VAL A 168 4.93 -23.37 -15.26
CA VAL A 168 3.73 -22.57 -15.60
C VAL A 168 4.06 -21.40 -16.53
N GLN A 169 5.30 -20.87 -16.51
CA GLN A 169 5.72 -19.78 -17.39
C GLN A 169 5.49 -20.10 -18.87
N GLY A 170 5.69 -21.36 -19.30
CA GLY A 170 5.53 -21.75 -20.70
C GLY A 170 4.08 -21.63 -21.17
N ILE A 171 3.12 -21.94 -20.30
CA ILE A 171 1.69 -21.79 -20.55
C ILE A 171 1.35 -20.30 -20.65
N LEU A 172 1.80 -19.51 -19.69
CA LEU A 172 1.54 -18.06 -19.65
C LEU A 172 2.14 -17.34 -20.86
N PHE A 173 3.39 -17.64 -21.24
CA PHE A 173 4.01 -17.05 -22.44
C PHE A 173 3.26 -17.41 -23.73
N LYS A 174 2.83 -18.67 -23.87
CA LYS A 174 2.10 -19.14 -25.06
C LYS A 174 0.73 -18.46 -25.20
N ARG A 175 0.06 -18.17 -24.07
CA ARG A 175 -1.31 -17.64 -24.05
C ARG A 175 -1.40 -16.15 -23.66
N ARG A 176 -0.27 -15.46 -23.47
CA ARG A 176 -0.22 -14.05 -23.04
C ARG A 176 -1.09 -13.12 -23.90
N ALA A 177 -1.06 -13.31 -25.22
CA ALA A 177 -1.81 -12.47 -26.16
C ALA A 177 -3.34 -12.64 -26.01
N GLU A 178 -3.79 -13.79 -25.50
CA GLU A 178 -5.19 -14.01 -25.17
C GLU A 178 -5.59 -13.26 -23.90
N LEU A 179 -4.78 -13.36 -22.84
CA LEU A 179 -5.00 -12.62 -21.60
C LEU A 179 -5.06 -11.10 -21.84
N LEU A 180 -4.09 -10.56 -22.59
CA LEU A 180 -4.04 -9.13 -22.91
C LEU A 180 -5.21 -8.66 -23.78
N ARG A 181 -5.84 -9.56 -24.54
CA ARG A 181 -7.05 -9.22 -25.32
C ARG A 181 -8.30 -9.21 -24.45
N GLU A 182 -8.40 -10.16 -23.51
CA GLU A 182 -9.53 -10.21 -22.57
C GLU A 182 -9.49 -9.11 -21.51
N VAL A 183 -8.28 -8.62 -21.19
CA VAL A 183 -8.06 -7.57 -20.19
C VAL A 183 -7.05 -6.55 -20.75
N PRO A 184 -7.50 -5.63 -21.62
CA PRO A 184 -6.63 -4.75 -22.41
C PRO A 184 -5.87 -3.71 -21.61
N ASN A 185 -6.29 -3.42 -20.38
CA ASN A 185 -5.60 -2.52 -19.47
C ASN A 185 -4.48 -3.20 -18.66
N ILE A 186 -4.19 -4.49 -18.89
CA ILE A 186 -3.00 -5.12 -18.29
C ILE A 186 -1.73 -4.51 -18.89
N ARG A 187 -0.89 -3.99 -18.01
CA ARG A 187 0.46 -3.50 -18.32
C ARG A 187 1.53 -4.53 -17.98
N VAL A 188 1.39 -5.20 -16.84
CA VAL A 188 2.39 -6.15 -16.32
C VAL A 188 1.74 -7.50 -16.05
N VAL A 189 2.32 -8.56 -16.61
CA VAL A 189 2.01 -9.94 -16.24
C VAL A 189 3.28 -10.60 -15.71
N SER A 190 3.18 -11.29 -14.59
CA SER A 190 4.29 -12.04 -14.04
C SER A 190 3.87 -13.38 -13.43
N LEU A 191 4.84 -14.28 -13.28
CA LEU A 191 4.73 -15.53 -12.56
C LEU A 191 5.67 -15.49 -11.35
N ASN A 192 5.09 -15.56 -10.15
CA ASN A 192 5.84 -15.78 -8.93
C ASN A 192 5.89 -17.30 -8.63
N VAL A 193 7.09 -17.82 -8.40
CA VAL A 193 7.31 -19.24 -8.11
C VAL A 193 7.43 -19.45 -6.61
N GLN A 194 6.44 -20.10 -6.02
CA GLN A 194 6.35 -20.34 -4.59
C GLN A 194 6.24 -21.87 -4.33
N PRO A 195 7.37 -22.59 -4.24
CA PRO A 195 7.36 -24.05 -4.11
C PRO A 195 6.97 -24.54 -2.71
N GLU A 196 7.21 -23.71 -1.68
CA GLU A 196 7.05 -24.09 -0.27
C GLU A 196 5.58 -24.34 0.11
N ARG A 197 5.35 -25.33 0.98
CA ARG A 197 4.06 -25.59 1.64
C ARG A 197 3.98 -24.83 2.97
N LYS A 198 4.17 -23.51 2.89
CA LYS A 198 4.16 -22.60 4.03
C LYS A 198 3.05 -21.57 3.86
N ALA A 199 2.61 -20.97 4.96
CA ALA A 199 1.65 -19.87 4.97
C ALA A 199 2.29 -18.54 4.51
N ILE A 200 3.07 -18.58 3.43
CA ILE A 200 3.60 -17.41 2.73
C ILE A 200 2.89 -17.31 1.38
N ILE A 201 2.58 -16.09 0.95
CA ILE A 201 1.83 -15.89 -0.30
C ILE A 201 2.75 -16.04 -1.50
N GLU A 202 3.96 -15.49 -1.42
CA GLU A 202 4.87 -15.29 -2.55
C GLU A 202 6.18 -16.02 -2.25
N GLY A 203 6.85 -16.53 -3.29
CA GLY A 203 8.22 -17.05 -3.23
C GLY A 203 9.20 -16.00 -3.73
N GLU A 204 10.48 -16.37 -3.74
CA GLU A 204 11.58 -15.44 -4.06
C GLU A 204 11.70 -15.15 -5.56
N GLU A 205 11.42 -16.14 -6.42
CA GLU A 205 11.56 -16.01 -7.86
C GLU A 205 10.31 -15.37 -8.49
N GLU A 206 10.54 -14.33 -9.30
CA GLU A 206 9.52 -13.67 -10.11
C GLU A 206 9.97 -13.63 -11.58
N ILE A 207 9.10 -14.08 -12.48
CA ILE A 207 9.35 -14.18 -13.91
C ILE A 207 8.38 -13.26 -14.64
N LEU A 208 8.90 -12.26 -15.34
CA LEU A 208 8.09 -11.39 -16.18
C LEU A 208 7.59 -12.14 -17.42
N ILE A 209 6.28 -12.06 -17.67
CA ILE A 209 5.62 -12.63 -18.85
C ILE A 209 5.41 -11.55 -19.93
N THR A 210 5.27 -10.29 -19.51
CA THR A 210 5.30 -9.10 -20.36
C THR A 210 6.70 -8.49 -20.42
N ASP A 211 6.95 -7.68 -21.44
CA ASP A 211 8.22 -6.95 -21.59
C ASP A 211 8.35 -5.81 -20.58
N HIS A 212 7.21 -5.29 -20.10
CA HIS A 212 7.16 -4.30 -19.03
C HIS A 212 7.11 -5.00 -17.66
N GLY A 213 7.98 -4.56 -16.73
CA GLY A 213 8.03 -5.02 -15.34
C GLY A 213 7.65 -3.97 -14.30
N VAL A 214 7.11 -2.83 -14.75
CA VAL A 214 6.79 -1.67 -13.88
C VAL A 214 5.36 -1.22 -14.15
N LEU A 215 4.62 -1.02 -13.06
CA LEU A 215 3.32 -0.34 -13.02
C LEU A 215 3.53 1.08 -12.45
N PRO A 216 3.38 2.14 -13.28
CA PRO A 216 3.42 3.52 -12.81
C PRO A 216 2.18 3.82 -11.96
N MET A 217 2.38 4.39 -10.79
CA MET A 217 1.35 4.91 -9.88
C MET A 217 1.42 6.43 -9.89
N ARG A 218 0.61 7.07 -10.75
CA ARG A 218 0.54 8.53 -10.86
C ARG A 218 -0.40 9.08 -9.78
N LEU A 219 0.17 9.61 -8.71
CA LEU A 219 -0.52 10.10 -7.52
C LEU A 219 -0.76 11.61 -7.64
N GLY A 220 -2.02 12.03 -7.69
CA GLY A 220 -2.38 13.46 -7.72
C GLY A 220 -1.89 14.23 -8.94
N GLY A 221 -1.43 13.55 -10.00
CA GLY A 221 -0.92 14.15 -11.24
C GLY A 221 0.53 14.66 -11.20
N GLU A 222 1.12 14.80 -10.02
CA GLU A 222 2.45 15.39 -9.84
C GLU A 222 3.49 14.31 -9.50
N LEU A 223 3.16 13.38 -8.61
CA LEU A 223 4.09 12.33 -8.15
C LEU A 223 3.86 11.03 -8.91
N THR A 224 4.90 10.42 -9.49
CA THR A 224 4.79 9.08 -10.10
C THR A 224 5.69 8.10 -9.37
N LEU A 225 5.11 7.10 -8.70
CA LEU A 225 5.87 5.98 -8.13
C LEU A 225 5.92 4.83 -9.12
N ASN A 226 7.04 4.13 -9.21
CA ASN A 226 7.14 2.92 -10.01
C ASN A 226 7.00 1.69 -9.11
N VAL A 227 5.99 0.86 -9.36
CA VAL A 227 5.75 -0.37 -8.60
C VAL A 227 6.17 -1.56 -9.45
N ARG A 228 7.06 -2.39 -8.91
CA ARG A 228 7.46 -3.68 -9.51
C ARG A 228 6.68 -4.82 -8.85
N PRO A 229 6.68 -6.04 -9.42
CA PRO A 229 6.26 -7.22 -8.69
C PRO A 229 6.93 -7.29 -7.31
N GLN A 230 6.22 -7.87 -6.33
CA GLN A 230 6.65 -7.99 -4.92
C GLN A 230 6.82 -6.66 -4.15
N SER A 231 6.89 -5.51 -4.82
CA SER A 231 6.93 -4.21 -4.14
C SER A 231 5.68 -3.98 -3.27
N PHE A 232 5.91 -3.38 -2.10
CA PHE A 232 4.84 -2.85 -1.28
C PHE A 232 4.34 -1.53 -1.90
N PHE A 233 3.02 -1.36 -1.86
CA PHE A 233 2.34 -0.10 -2.17
C PHE A 233 1.06 -0.09 -1.33
N GLN A 234 0.63 1.11 -0.91
CA GLN A 234 -0.55 1.27 -0.09
C GLN A 234 -1.81 0.79 -0.84
N THR A 235 -2.70 0.08 -0.15
CA THR A 235 -3.84 -0.60 -0.79
C THR A 235 -4.94 0.34 -1.27
N GLN A 236 -4.77 1.65 -1.07
CA GLN A 236 -5.73 2.71 -1.33
C GLN A 236 -4.96 3.93 -1.84
N THR A 237 -5.10 4.21 -3.14
CA THR A 237 -4.24 5.18 -3.84
C THR A 237 -4.46 6.61 -3.36
N GLU A 238 -5.71 7.00 -3.09
CA GLU A 238 -6.05 8.36 -2.63
C GLU A 238 -5.50 8.64 -1.23
N CYS A 239 -5.62 7.69 -0.30
CA CYS A 239 -5.01 7.82 1.02
C CYS A 239 -3.48 7.90 0.95
N ALA A 240 -2.85 7.14 0.04
CA ALA A 240 -1.41 7.23 -0.16
C ALA A 240 -0.99 8.62 -0.63
N ALA A 241 -1.68 9.16 -1.64
CA ALA A 241 -1.44 10.51 -2.16
C ALA A 241 -1.64 11.58 -1.06
N HIS A 242 -2.68 11.42 -0.24
CA HIS A 242 -2.94 12.30 0.90
C HIS A 242 -1.83 12.26 1.95
N LEU A 243 -1.37 11.06 2.34
CA LEU A 243 -0.24 10.91 3.28
C LEU A 243 1.02 11.61 2.78
N TYR A 244 1.35 11.42 1.51
CA TYR A 244 2.54 12.01 0.89
C TYR A 244 2.45 13.53 0.78
N THR A 245 1.28 14.05 0.40
CA THR A 245 1.06 15.51 0.31
C THR A 245 1.11 16.14 1.70
N THR A 246 0.42 15.54 2.67
CA THR A 246 0.41 16.03 4.07
C THR A 246 1.82 16.01 4.68
N ALA A 247 2.61 14.99 4.38
CA ALA A 247 4.01 14.91 4.80
C ALA A 247 4.84 16.08 4.26
N ALA A 248 4.70 16.39 2.97
CA ALA A 248 5.39 17.51 2.33
C ALA A 248 4.95 18.86 2.90
N GLU A 249 3.65 19.03 3.18
CA GLU A 249 3.11 20.24 3.82
C GLU A 249 3.64 20.41 5.25
N TRP A 250 3.63 19.36 6.07
CA TRP A 250 4.07 19.42 7.46
C TRP A 250 5.58 19.63 7.61
N LEU A 251 6.36 19.24 6.61
CA LEU A 251 7.81 19.39 6.55
C LEU A 251 8.26 20.47 5.55
N GLU A 252 7.38 21.42 5.19
CA GLU A 252 7.67 22.45 4.19
C GLU A 252 8.90 23.32 4.52
N ASN A 253 9.28 23.43 5.80
CA ASN A 253 10.42 24.25 6.25
C ASN A 253 11.71 23.45 6.42
N VAL A 254 11.74 22.18 5.97
CA VAL A 254 12.89 21.29 6.11
C VAL A 254 13.65 21.20 4.79
N ASP A 255 14.94 21.53 4.82
CA ASP A 255 15.81 21.48 3.65
C ASP A 255 16.39 20.08 3.36
N SER A 256 16.58 19.26 4.40
CA SER A 256 17.12 17.90 4.24
C SER A 256 16.35 16.86 5.04
N ALA A 257 16.11 15.70 4.42
CA ALA A 257 15.36 14.62 5.04
C ALA A 257 15.92 13.23 4.74
N TRP A 258 15.78 12.30 5.68
CA TRP A 258 15.97 10.87 5.43
C TRP A 258 14.62 10.15 5.49
N ASP A 259 14.28 9.38 4.45
CA ASP A 259 13.09 8.52 4.40
C ASP A 259 13.52 7.07 4.67
N LEU A 260 13.30 6.60 5.89
CA LEU A 260 13.68 5.26 6.32
C LEU A 260 12.51 4.30 6.11
N TYR A 261 12.81 3.10 5.62
CA TYR A 261 11.81 2.14 5.15
C TYR A 261 11.01 2.72 3.96
N CYS A 262 11.71 3.41 3.05
CA CYS A 262 11.09 4.22 2.01
C CYS A 262 10.30 3.42 0.97
N GLY A 263 10.51 2.09 0.89
CA GLY A 263 9.90 1.24 -0.13
C GLY A 263 10.22 1.75 -1.54
N VAL A 264 9.18 2.13 -2.29
CA VAL A 264 9.31 2.70 -3.65
C VAL A 264 9.51 4.23 -3.66
N GLY A 265 9.82 4.84 -2.50
CA GLY A 265 10.23 6.24 -2.39
C GLY A 265 9.10 7.26 -2.28
N GLY A 266 7.92 6.84 -1.80
CA GLY A 266 6.72 7.69 -1.77
C GLY A 266 6.89 8.98 -0.98
N PHE A 267 7.36 8.90 0.27
CA PHE A 267 7.62 10.10 1.08
C PHE A 267 8.83 10.86 0.56
N ALA A 268 9.94 10.17 0.25
CA ALA A 268 11.16 10.81 -0.24
C ALA A 268 10.91 11.73 -1.45
N MET A 269 10.22 11.21 -2.47
CA MET A 269 9.92 12.00 -3.67
C MET A 269 8.90 13.10 -3.39
N ALA A 270 7.91 12.87 -2.52
CA ALA A 270 6.96 13.91 -2.14
C ALA A 270 7.64 15.08 -1.43
N LEU A 271 8.57 14.82 -0.51
CA LEU A 271 9.32 15.86 0.19
C LEU A 271 10.16 16.72 -0.75
N ALA A 272 10.77 16.10 -1.77
CA ALA A 272 11.61 16.82 -2.73
C ALA A 272 10.81 17.52 -3.84
N GLN A 273 9.68 16.93 -4.27
CA GLN A 273 8.91 17.44 -5.41
C GLN A 273 7.79 18.42 -4.99
N LEU A 274 7.14 18.15 -3.87
CA LEU A 274 6.01 18.93 -3.35
C LEU A 274 6.40 19.82 -2.16
N GLY A 275 7.46 19.43 -1.45
CA GLY A 275 8.04 20.21 -0.35
C GLY A 275 9.17 21.13 -0.82
N ASN A 276 9.99 21.58 0.13
CA ASN A 276 11.16 22.43 -0.11
C ASN A 276 12.50 21.71 0.16
N ALA A 277 12.48 20.38 0.32
CA ALA A 277 13.69 19.64 0.65
C ALA A 277 14.63 19.53 -0.55
N SER A 278 15.82 20.12 -0.45
CA SER A 278 16.84 20.07 -1.49
C SER A 278 17.71 18.81 -1.45
N LYS A 279 17.73 18.09 -0.31
CA LYS A 279 18.48 16.84 -0.12
C LYS A 279 17.65 15.80 0.62
N VAL A 280 17.18 14.79 -0.10
CA VAL A 280 16.42 13.66 0.46
C VAL A 280 17.11 12.34 0.16
N ILE A 281 17.30 11.51 1.18
CA ILE A 281 17.85 10.16 1.04
C ILE A 281 16.81 9.14 1.49
N GLY A 282 16.36 8.29 0.57
CA GLY A 282 15.53 7.13 0.88
C GLY A 282 16.37 5.88 1.14
N VAL A 283 16.06 5.15 2.21
CA VAL A 283 16.75 3.91 2.60
C VAL A 283 15.74 2.78 2.69
N GLU A 284 16.03 1.68 2.01
CA GLU A 284 15.15 0.51 1.94
C GLU A 284 16.00 -0.76 1.77
N VAL A 285 15.62 -1.86 2.43
CA VAL A 285 16.37 -3.12 2.35
C VAL A 285 16.12 -3.85 1.03
N SER A 286 14.95 -3.64 0.41
CA SER A 286 14.60 -4.23 -0.88
C SER A 286 15.30 -3.52 -2.03
N GLU A 287 16.34 -4.16 -2.59
CA GLU A 287 17.02 -3.69 -3.80
C GLU A 287 16.05 -3.43 -4.97
N GLN A 288 15.03 -4.27 -5.13
CA GLN A 288 14.03 -4.10 -6.19
C GLN A 288 13.18 -2.84 -6.01
N ALA A 289 12.84 -2.50 -4.76
CA ALA A 289 12.07 -1.29 -4.46
C ALA A 289 12.94 -0.03 -4.66
N VAL A 290 14.20 -0.07 -4.23
CA VAL A 290 15.19 0.99 -4.46
C VAL A 290 15.43 1.23 -5.94
N GLU A 291 15.59 0.18 -6.75
CA GLU A 291 15.76 0.34 -8.19
C GLU A 291 14.51 0.97 -8.84
N ALA A 292 13.32 0.57 -8.40
CA ALA A 292 12.08 1.19 -8.86
C ALA A 292 12.01 2.69 -8.50
N ALA A 293 12.42 3.04 -7.27
CA ALA A 293 12.48 4.42 -6.80
C ALA A 293 13.51 5.26 -7.58
N ARG A 294 14.70 4.72 -7.87
CA ARG A 294 15.73 5.38 -8.71
C ARG A 294 15.23 5.66 -10.12
N VAL A 295 14.51 4.71 -10.72
CA VAL A 295 13.93 4.92 -12.06
C VAL A 295 12.83 5.98 -12.01
N ALA A 296 12.00 5.99 -10.97
CA ALA A 296 10.94 6.99 -10.78
C ALA A 296 11.52 8.41 -10.57
N ALA A 297 12.58 8.53 -9.78
CA ALA A 297 13.23 9.80 -9.44
C ALA A 297 14.36 10.21 -10.39
N ARG A 298 14.53 9.55 -11.54
CA ARG A 298 15.65 9.80 -12.47
C ARG A 298 15.84 11.27 -12.81
N ASP A 299 14.72 11.97 -13.00
CA ASP A 299 14.68 13.39 -13.40
C ASP A 299 14.32 14.32 -12.22
N LEU A 300 14.30 13.80 -10.98
CA LEU A 300 14.03 14.56 -9.78
C LEU A 300 15.34 14.89 -9.06
N PRO A 301 15.85 16.13 -9.13
CA PRO A 301 17.08 16.51 -8.46
C PRO A 301 16.90 16.46 -6.93
N GLY A 302 18.02 16.25 -6.22
CA GLY A 302 18.02 16.31 -4.75
C GLY A 302 17.53 15.03 -4.06
N VAL A 303 17.12 13.99 -4.79
CA VAL A 303 16.70 12.71 -4.21
C VAL A 303 17.68 11.60 -4.55
N ALA A 304 18.08 10.82 -3.55
CA ALA A 304 18.88 9.62 -3.72
C ALA A 304 18.24 8.44 -2.98
N PHE A 305 18.48 7.22 -3.47
CA PHE A 305 17.99 6.00 -2.85
C PHE A 305 19.12 4.99 -2.62
N VAL A 306 19.14 4.40 -1.43
CA VAL A 306 20.15 3.45 -0.95
C VAL A 306 19.49 2.13 -0.57
N ALA A 307 20.05 1.02 -1.07
CA ALA A 307 19.65 -0.32 -0.69
C ALA A 307 20.50 -0.78 0.50
N ALA A 308 19.91 -0.77 1.70
CA ALA A 308 20.62 -1.11 2.94
C ALA A 308 19.64 -1.43 4.08
N ASP A 309 20.12 -2.16 5.11
CA ASP A 309 19.43 -2.17 6.40
C ASP A 309 19.51 -0.76 7.02
N VAL A 310 18.38 -0.29 7.56
CA VAL A 310 18.29 1.05 8.14
C VAL A 310 19.26 1.23 9.31
N SER A 311 19.44 0.21 10.14
CA SER A 311 20.30 0.29 11.34
C SER A 311 21.77 0.32 10.94
N GLU A 312 22.17 -0.52 9.99
CA GLU A 312 23.53 -0.54 9.45
C GLU A 312 23.86 0.79 8.75
N TRP A 313 22.97 1.26 7.88
CA TRP A 313 23.18 2.50 7.14
C TRP A 313 23.32 3.72 8.07
N ILE A 314 22.49 3.83 9.12
CA ILE A 314 22.57 4.92 10.10
C ILE A 314 23.91 4.90 10.85
N ALA A 315 24.41 3.72 11.23
CA ALA A 315 25.69 3.59 11.94
C ALA A 315 26.88 4.10 11.11
N GLU A 316 26.76 4.07 9.78
CA GLU A 316 27.80 4.56 8.85
C GLU A 316 27.78 6.08 8.64
N GLN A 317 26.72 6.80 9.02
CA GLN A 317 26.59 8.25 8.72
C GLN A 317 27.34 9.17 9.69
N GLY A 318 27.99 8.63 10.73
CA GLY A 318 28.78 9.42 11.69
C GLY A 318 27.95 10.50 12.40
N GLU A 319 28.34 11.78 12.27
CA GLU A 319 27.66 12.95 12.86
C GLU A 319 26.67 13.64 11.91
N GLU A 320 26.55 13.23 10.64
CA GLU A 320 25.63 13.88 9.70
C GLU A 320 24.17 13.66 10.13
N ARG A 321 23.37 14.73 10.17
CA ARG A 321 21.95 14.67 10.52
C ARG A 321 21.10 15.46 9.52
N PRO A 322 19.95 14.92 9.09
CA PRO A 322 18.99 15.67 8.32
C PRO A 322 18.17 16.60 9.22
N GLY A 323 17.50 17.59 8.63
CA GLY A 323 16.51 18.39 9.35
C GLY A 323 15.27 17.57 9.75
N ALA A 324 14.92 16.53 8.99
CA ALA A 324 13.86 15.58 9.37
C ALA A 324 14.19 14.13 9.07
N VAL A 325 13.60 13.22 9.83
CA VAL A 325 13.54 11.80 9.51
C VAL A 325 12.09 11.37 9.31
N VAL A 326 11.79 10.72 8.19
CA VAL A 326 10.53 10.04 7.94
C VAL A 326 10.70 8.56 8.22
N VAL A 327 9.74 7.95 8.92
CA VAL A 327 9.66 6.50 9.13
C VAL A 327 8.29 5.98 8.73
N ASN A 328 8.28 4.92 7.92
CA ASN A 328 7.08 4.13 7.60
C ASN A 328 7.33 2.64 7.85
N PRO A 329 7.47 2.24 9.12
CA PRO A 329 7.96 0.91 9.47
C PRO A 329 6.91 -0.19 9.26
N PRO A 330 7.32 -1.47 9.29
CA PRO A 330 6.38 -2.58 9.40
C PRO A 330 5.52 -2.48 10.67
N ARG A 331 4.44 -3.27 10.74
CA ARG A 331 3.48 -3.31 11.88
C ARG A 331 4.11 -3.51 13.27
N ARG A 332 5.35 -3.95 13.37
CA ARG A 332 6.10 -4.11 14.63
C ARG A 332 6.65 -2.79 15.18
N GLY A 333 6.60 -1.69 14.42
CA GLY A 333 7.23 -0.41 14.73
C GLY A 333 8.70 -0.34 14.30
N ILE A 334 9.38 0.72 14.73
CA ILE A 334 10.84 0.88 14.57
C ILE A 334 11.60 0.08 15.63
N SER A 335 12.89 -0.18 15.38
CA SER A 335 13.73 -0.91 16.33
C SER A 335 14.05 -0.05 17.57
N PRO A 336 14.32 -0.67 18.73
CA PRO A 336 14.80 0.05 19.91
C PRO A 336 16.06 0.87 19.63
N GLU A 337 16.96 0.35 18.81
CA GLU A 337 18.21 1.01 18.41
C GLU A 337 17.92 2.28 17.59
N LEU A 338 16.93 2.23 16.68
CA LEU A 338 16.51 3.41 15.93
C LEU A 338 15.79 4.43 16.81
N CYS A 339 14.98 3.99 17.79
CA CYS A 339 14.38 4.89 18.77
C CYS A 339 15.44 5.64 19.58
N ALA A 340 16.42 4.89 20.11
CA ALA A 340 17.52 5.45 20.89
C ALA A 340 18.34 6.43 20.05
N TRP A 341 18.69 6.03 18.82
CA TRP A 341 19.38 6.92 17.89
C TRP A 341 18.56 8.19 17.66
N LEU A 342 17.29 8.14 17.25
CA LEU A 342 16.48 9.34 17.01
C LEU A 342 16.41 10.27 18.22
N ASN A 343 16.21 9.70 19.41
CA ASN A 343 16.13 10.43 20.67
C ASN A 343 17.44 11.18 20.97
N GLU A 344 18.59 10.56 20.70
CA GLU A 344 19.92 11.12 20.96
C GLU A 344 20.44 12.01 19.81
N SER A 345 20.14 11.67 18.56
CA SER A 345 20.95 12.01 17.39
C SER A 345 20.72 13.40 16.81
N GLY A 346 19.54 14.00 16.99
CA GLY A 346 19.37 15.44 16.70
C GLY A 346 18.39 15.91 15.63
N PRO A 347 17.66 15.10 14.83
CA PRO A 347 16.70 15.68 13.89
C PRO A 347 15.70 16.60 14.60
N ASP A 348 15.39 17.74 13.99
CA ASP A 348 14.40 18.68 14.53
C ASP A 348 12.99 18.07 14.47
N TYR A 349 12.75 17.30 13.41
CA TYR A 349 11.47 16.67 13.13
C TYR A 349 11.60 15.16 12.88
N VAL A 350 10.61 14.41 13.39
CA VAL A 350 10.38 13.02 12.96
C VAL A 350 8.95 12.91 12.46
N LEU A 351 8.77 12.53 11.21
CA LEU A 351 7.47 12.23 10.65
C LEU A 351 7.27 10.71 10.67
N TYR A 352 6.26 10.24 11.39
CA TYR A 352 5.98 8.82 11.57
C TYR A 352 4.64 8.48 10.93
N SER A 353 4.63 7.63 9.89
CA SER A 353 3.43 6.99 9.34
C SER A 353 3.31 5.57 9.88
N SER A 354 2.15 5.18 10.42
CA SER A 354 1.94 3.84 10.98
C SER A 354 0.51 3.33 10.85
N CYS A 355 0.35 2.11 10.32
CA CYS A 355 -0.89 1.35 10.38
C CYS A 355 -1.16 0.66 11.74
N ASN A 356 -0.30 0.89 12.74
CA ASN A 356 -0.40 0.32 14.08
C ASN A 356 -0.15 1.40 15.14
N ALA A 357 -1.24 1.93 15.71
CA ALA A 357 -1.18 3.01 16.69
C ALA A 357 -0.55 2.57 18.02
N GLU A 358 -0.67 1.28 18.40
CA GLU A 358 -0.09 0.76 19.63
C GLU A 358 1.45 0.73 19.57
N THR A 359 2.03 0.25 18.46
CA THR A 359 3.49 0.26 18.31
C THR A 359 4.03 1.66 18.12
N LEU A 360 3.29 2.53 17.40
CA LEU A 360 3.62 3.95 17.28
C LEU A 360 3.68 4.61 18.67
N ALA A 361 2.67 4.42 19.53
CA ALA A 361 2.65 5.00 20.87
C ALA A 361 3.82 4.52 21.73
N ARG A 362 4.16 3.23 21.66
CA ARG A 362 5.33 2.66 22.33
C ARG A 362 6.63 3.33 21.86
N ASP A 363 6.80 3.49 20.54
CA ASP A 363 8.01 4.05 19.96
C ASP A 363 8.15 5.54 20.30
N VAL A 364 7.05 6.30 20.24
CA VAL A 364 7.01 7.72 20.68
C VAL A 364 7.38 7.84 22.16
N ALA A 365 6.89 6.96 23.02
CA ALA A 365 7.24 6.95 24.44
C ALA A 365 8.74 6.63 24.69
N ALA A 366 9.39 5.91 23.78
CA ALA A 366 10.83 5.63 23.82
C ALA A 366 11.69 6.82 23.33
N MET A 367 11.08 7.89 22.82
CA MET A 367 11.75 9.09 22.32
C MET A 367 11.33 10.36 23.10
N PRO A 368 11.59 10.43 24.43
CA PRO A 368 11.13 11.55 25.28
C PRO A 368 11.73 12.92 24.91
N ALA A 369 12.78 12.97 24.09
CA ALA A 369 13.30 14.22 23.54
C ALA A 369 12.33 14.90 22.56
N TYR A 370 11.30 14.20 22.07
CA TYR A 370 10.30 14.75 21.16
C TYR A 370 8.94 14.89 21.81
N ARG A 371 8.15 15.83 21.27
CA ARG A 371 6.73 16.02 21.54
C ARG A 371 5.95 15.81 20.27
N VAL A 372 4.74 15.25 20.39
CA VAL A 372 3.82 15.13 19.25
C VAL A 372 3.18 16.48 18.98
N GLU A 373 3.64 17.17 17.94
CA GLU A 373 3.11 18.48 17.55
C GLU A 373 1.80 18.33 16.77
N ARG A 374 1.74 17.37 15.84
CA ARG A 374 0.54 17.11 15.02
C ARG A 374 0.29 15.63 14.86
N ALA A 375 -0.99 15.26 14.73
CA ALA A 375 -1.38 13.92 14.32
C ALA A 375 -2.63 13.97 13.43
N GLN A 376 -2.73 13.02 12.50
CA GLN A 376 -3.89 12.82 11.64
C GLN A 376 -4.18 11.33 11.48
N VAL A 377 -5.46 10.95 11.55
CA VAL A 377 -5.91 9.62 11.15
C VAL A 377 -6.23 9.63 9.67
N VAL A 378 -5.71 8.65 8.94
CA VAL A 378 -6.06 8.38 7.54
C VAL A 378 -6.77 7.03 7.49
N ASP A 379 -8.04 7.03 7.11
CA ASP A 379 -8.80 5.79 7.03
C ASP A 379 -8.47 5.00 5.77
N MET A 380 -7.34 4.31 5.79
CA MET A 380 -6.89 3.49 4.66
C MET A 380 -7.65 2.17 4.51
N PHE A 381 -8.40 1.75 5.54
CA PHE A 381 -9.07 0.45 5.60
C PHE A 381 -10.52 0.56 6.14
N PRO A 382 -11.44 1.15 5.36
CA PRO A 382 -12.88 1.11 5.66
C PRO A 382 -13.37 -0.30 5.97
N HIS A 383 -14.39 -0.38 6.84
CA HIS A 383 -15.03 -1.63 7.31
C HIS A 383 -14.14 -2.55 8.13
N THR A 384 -13.01 -2.04 8.61
CA THR A 384 -12.10 -2.73 9.53
C THR A 384 -11.68 -1.80 10.66
N LYS A 385 -11.08 -2.38 11.70
CA LYS A 385 -10.49 -1.62 12.82
C LYS A 385 -9.12 -1.01 12.50
N HIS A 386 -8.55 -1.31 11.33
CA HIS A 386 -7.24 -0.79 10.94
C HIS A 386 -7.35 0.64 10.38
N PHE A 387 -6.34 1.45 10.64
CA PHE A 387 -6.21 2.82 10.16
C PHE A 387 -4.74 3.21 10.11
N GLU A 388 -4.40 4.17 9.28
CA GLU A 388 -3.08 4.83 9.28
C GLU A 388 -3.11 6.03 10.22
N THR A 389 -2.01 6.27 10.92
CA THR A 389 -1.79 7.48 11.71
C THR A 389 -0.51 8.14 11.25
N LEU A 390 -0.62 9.41 10.82
CA LEU A 390 0.53 10.25 10.52
C LEU A 390 0.79 11.16 11.72
N VAL A 391 2.02 11.19 12.21
CA VAL A 391 2.43 11.95 13.40
C VAL A 391 3.65 12.79 13.07
N LEU A 392 3.59 14.09 13.37
CA LEU A 392 4.74 14.97 13.37
C LEU A 392 5.25 15.13 14.81
N LEU A 393 6.45 14.63 15.04
CA LEU A 393 7.22 14.82 16.26
C LEU A 393 8.15 16.01 16.09
N LYS A 394 8.27 16.83 17.12
CA LYS A 394 9.20 17.96 17.18
C LYS A 394 9.97 17.92 18.49
N ARG A 395 11.28 18.18 18.41
CA ARG A 395 12.17 18.22 19.58
C ARG A 395 11.85 19.40 20.52
#